data_AF-A0A6I4I6W3-F1
#
_entry.id   AF-A0A6I4I6W3-F1
#
_cell.length_a   1.000
_cell.length_b   1.000
_cell.length_c   1.000
_cell.angle_alpha   90.00
_cell.angle_beta   90.00
_cell.angle_gamma   90.00
#
_symmetry.space_group_name_H-M   'P 1'
#
loop_
_entity.id
_entity.type
_entity.pdbx_description
1 polymer ?
#
loop_
_entity_poly.entity_id
_entity_poly.type
_entity_poly.pdbx_seq_one_letter_code
_entity_poly.pdbx_strand_id
1 'polypeptide(L)' 'MGLFSAEEPKSYEIDNRQLVCTFCKNTTFYTRREQLHSPTRTFFNVEWTDSTAMCFVCSNCGFMHWFMR' A
#
# COMPACT_ATOMS: atom_id res chain seq x y z
N MET A 1 -12.99 -21.79 -10.10
CA MET A 1 -12.12 -20.67 -10.54
C MET A 1 -12.39 -19.51 -9.59
N GLY A 2 -11.38 -19.11 -8.84
CA GLY A 2 -11.51 -18.36 -7.59
C GLY A 2 -11.97 -16.90 -7.78
N LEU A 3 -12.84 -16.49 -6.86
CA LEU A 3 -13.45 -15.17 -6.72
C LEU A 3 -12.42 -14.16 -6.23
N PHE A 4 -11.53 -13.70 -7.10
CA PHE A 4 -10.69 -12.54 -6.82
C PHE A 4 -11.33 -11.35 -7.54
N SER A 5 -12.21 -10.62 -6.84
CA SER A 5 -12.58 -9.28 -7.28
C SER A 5 -11.30 -8.45 -7.27
N ALA A 6 -10.70 -8.26 -8.44
CA ALA A 6 -9.60 -7.32 -8.61
C ALA A 6 -10.16 -5.95 -8.18
N GLU A 7 -9.65 -5.39 -7.09
CA GLU A 7 -10.03 -4.04 -6.69
C GLU A 7 -9.71 -3.09 -7.83
N GLU A 8 -10.69 -2.30 -8.28
CA GLU A 8 -10.45 -1.33 -9.35
C GLU A 8 -9.48 -0.23 -8.87
N PRO A 9 -8.52 0.20 -9.71
CA PRO A 9 -7.56 1.22 -9.32
C PRO A 9 -8.25 2.57 -9.18
N LYS A 10 -7.96 3.29 -8.09
CA LYS A 10 -8.61 4.56 -7.72
C LYS A 10 -7.61 5.70 -7.61
N SER A 11 -8.10 6.91 -7.71
CA SER A 11 -7.35 8.13 -7.43
C SER A 11 -7.34 8.39 -5.92
N TYR A 12 -6.22 8.85 -5.39
CA TYR A 12 -6.07 9.15 -3.96
C TYR A 12 -5.51 10.56 -3.75
N GLU A 13 -5.87 11.17 -2.63
CA GLU A 13 -5.30 12.42 -2.14
C GLU A 13 -4.59 12.19 -0.81
N ILE A 14 -3.41 12.79 -0.66
CA ILE A 14 -2.58 12.73 0.55
C ILE A 14 -2.20 14.16 0.92
N ASP A 15 -2.56 14.59 2.12
CA ASP A 15 -2.36 15.97 2.61
C ASP A 15 -2.86 17.03 1.62
N ASN A 16 -4.11 16.84 1.15
CA ASN A 16 -4.79 17.70 0.16
C ASN A 16 -4.03 17.84 -1.18
N ARG A 17 -3.16 16.87 -1.51
CA ARG A 17 -2.48 16.80 -2.81
C ARG A 17 -2.81 15.48 -3.49
N GLN A 18 -3.17 15.56 -4.77
CA GLN A 18 -3.40 14.38 -5.58
C GLN A 18 -2.13 13.53 -5.65
N LEU A 19 -2.27 12.23 -5.37
CA LEU A 19 -1.18 11.29 -5.51
C LEU A 19 -0.87 11.09 -7.00
N VAL A 20 0.39 11.32 -7.37
CA VAL A 20 0.88 11.15 -8.74
C VAL A 20 2.11 10.26 -8.69
N CYS A 21 2.16 9.28 -9.60
CA CYS A 21 3.27 8.35 -9.66
C CYS A 21 4.55 9.10 -10.03
N THR A 22 5.60 8.98 -9.21
CA THR A 22 6.87 9.69 -9.44
C THR A 22 7.53 9.26 -10.75
N PHE A 23 7.29 8.01 -11.18
CA PHE A 23 7.93 7.38 -12.34
C PHE A 23 7.18 7.63 -13.65
N CYS A 24 5.86 7.36 -13.70
CA CYS A 24 5.09 7.44 -14.95
C CYS A 24 4.01 8.53 -14.97
N LYS A 25 3.90 9.34 -13.92
CA LYS A 25 2.90 10.42 -13.77
C LYS A 25 1.42 9.97 -13.78
N ASN A 26 1.14 8.68 -13.71
CA ASN A 26 -0.21 8.15 -13.56
C ASN A 26 -0.83 8.55 -12.21
N THR A 27 -2.16 8.63 -12.15
CA THR A 27 -2.94 9.09 -10.99
C THR A 27 -3.83 8.02 -10.37
N THR A 28 -3.80 6.79 -10.90
CA THR A 28 -4.61 5.67 -10.40
C THR A 28 -3.74 4.60 -9.73
N PHE A 29 -4.21 4.11 -8.59
CA PHE A 29 -3.43 3.23 -7.73
C PHE A 29 -4.30 2.11 -7.15
N TYR A 30 -3.67 0.97 -6.87
CA TYR A 30 -4.19 -0.06 -5.98
C TYR A 30 -3.70 0.24 -4.57
N THR A 31 -4.58 0.10 -3.58
CA THR A 31 -4.19 0.30 -2.18
C THR A 31 -3.96 -1.04 -1.51
N ARG A 32 -2.90 -1.13 -0.72
CA ARG A 32 -2.55 -2.32 0.04
C ARG A 32 -2.11 -1.91 1.43
N ARG A 33 -2.59 -2.63 2.44
CA ARG A 33 -2.08 -2.51 3.81
C ARG A 33 -1.14 -3.67 4.05
N GLU A 34 0.12 -3.35 4.32
CA GLU A 34 1.15 -4.34 4.60
C GLU A 34 1.66 -4.15 6.03
N GLN A 35 1.83 -5.26 6.73
CA GLN A 35 2.44 -5.28 8.06
C GLN A 35 3.96 -5.26 7.89
N LEU A 36 4.64 -4.28 8.48
CA LEU A 36 6.11 -4.13 8.42
C LEU A 36 6.85 -5.07 9.39
N HIS A 37 6.28 -6.21 9.78
CA HIS A 37 6.91 -7.05 10.79
C HIS A 37 8.07 -7.89 10.23
N SER A 38 9.14 -8.01 11.01
CA SER A 38 10.21 -8.98 10.76
C SER A 38 9.70 -10.39 11.09
N PRO A 39 9.91 -11.42 10.25
CA PRO A 39 9.35 -12.77 10.43
C PRO A 39 9.81 -13.49 11.72
N THR A 40 10.73 -12.93 12.50
CA THR A 40 11.24 -13.50 13.75
C THR A 40 10.39 -13.16 14.99
N ARG A 41 9.37 -12.30 14.88
CA ARG A 41 8.54 -11.85 16.02
C ARG A 41 7.34 -12.74 16.35
N THR A 42 6.97 -13.71 15.50
CA THR A 42 5.80 -14.58 15.74
C THR A 42 5.95 -15.50 16.97
N PHE A 43 7.17 -15.67 17.52
CA PHE A 43 7.43 -16.53 18.68
C PHE A 43 7.29 -15.85 20.05
N PHE A 44 7.24 -14.51 20.10
CA PHE A 44 7.05 -13.78 21.34
C PHE A 44 5.83 -12.88 21.19
N ASN A 45 4.79 -13.19 21.98
CA ASN A 45 3.47 -12.58 22.05
C ASN A 45 3.49 -11.06 22.39
N VAL A 46 4.02 -10.25 21.48
CA VAL A 46 4.22 -8.80 21.63
C VAL A 46 3.56 -8.10 20.43
N GLU A 47 2.24 -8.24 20.32
CA GLU A 47 1.40 -7.77 19.20
C GLU A 47 0.95 -6.30 19.35
N TRP A 48 1.72 -5.43 20.01
CA TRP A 48 1.25 -4.07 20.35
C TRP A 48 2.10 -2.92 19.80
N THR A 49 2.96 -3.17 18.81
CA THR A 49 3.70 -2.08 18.13
C THR A 49 3.97 -2.39 16.66
N ASP A 50 3.02 -3.03 15.96
CA ASP A 50 3.17 -3.26 14.53
C ASP A 50 2.77 -2.00 13.75
N SER A 51 3.77 -1.25 13.31
CA SER A 51 3.60 -0.16 12.36
C SER A 51 3.03 -0.74 11.05
N THR A 52 1.77 -0.41 10.75
CA THR A 52 1.13 -0.77 9.49
C THR A 52 1.49 0.28 8.46
N ALA A 53 2.10 -0.11 7.34
CA ALA A 53 2.33 0.80 6.23
C ALA A 53 1.15 0.78 5.26
N MET A 54 0.75 1.97 4.83
CA MET A 54 -0.14 2.14 3.69
C MET A 54 0.70 2.19 2.41
N CYS A 55 0.46 1.25 1.51
CA CYS A 55 1.14 1.15 0.23
C CYS A 55 0.18 1.48 -0.91
N PHE A 56 0.60 2.35 -1.83
CA PHE A 56 -0.13 2.66 -3.05
C PHE A 56 0.68 2.18 -4.27
N VAL A 57 0.15 1.21 -4.99
CA VAL A 57 0.79 0.62 -6.17
C VAL A 57 0.21 1.25 -7.42
N CYS A 58 1.06 1.85 -8.26
CA CYS A 58 0.64 2.46 -9.51
C CYS A 58 0.03 1.40 -10.45
N SER A 59 -1.17 1.64 -10.97
CA SER A 59 -1.85 0.71 -11.88
C SER A 59 -1.19 0.59 -13.26
N ASN A 60 -0.38 1.60 -13.65
CA ASN A 60 0.26 1.65 -14.96
C ASN A 60 1.67 1.02 -14.98
N CYS A 61 2.53 1.37 -14.01
CA CYS A 61 3.93 0.91 -13.99
C CYS A 61 4.28 -0.02 -12.82
N GLY A 62 3.35 -0.27 -11.89
CA GLY A 62 3.60 -1.09 -10.71
C GLY A 62 4.48 -0.44 -9.64
N PHE A 63 4.94 0.81 -9.83
CA PHE A 63 5.73 1.50 -8.83
C PHE A 63 4.95 1.69 -7.52
N MET A 64 5.57 1.33 -6.40
CA MET A 64 4.92 1.29 -5.09
C MET A 64 5.37 2.47 -4.23
N HIS A 65 4.41 3.26 -3.74
CA HIS A 65 4.61 4.35 -2.82
C HIS A 65 4.30 3.90 -1.39
N TRP A 66 5.28 4.00 -0.50
CA TRP A 66 5.14 3.59 0.90
C TRP A 66 4.90 4.81 1.77
N PHE A 67 3.87 4.75 2.60
CA PHE A 67 3.55 5.76 3.59
C PHE A 67 3.54 5.10 4.97
N MET A 68 4.52 5.48 5.78
CA MET A 68 4.59 5.15 7.19
C MET A 68 3.96 6.32 7.95
N ARG A 69 2.84 6.06 8.63
CA ARG A 69 2.13 7.03 9.48
C ARG A 69 1.98 6.47 10.88
#